data_AF-A0A486XQH2-F1
#
_entry.id   AF-A0A486XQH2-F1
#
_cell.length_a   1.000
_cell.length_b   1.000
_cell.length_c   1.000
_cell.angle_alpha   90.00
_cell.angle_beta   90.00
_cell.angle_gamma   90.00
#
_symmetry.space_group_name_H-M   'P 1'
#
loop_
_entity.id
_entity.type
_entity.pdbx_description
1 polymer ?
#
loop_
_entity_poly.entity_id
_entity_poly.type
_entity_poly.pdbx_seq_one_letter_code
_entity_poly.pdbx_strand_id
1 'polypeptide(L)'
;MRDLSAHKKVKMTIECTPDERAYIKMLAAKAHLNLSDLILSYLSKDFPKKFNKETLAAIKELDEGHGTRCISIDDFWEQMGINPDA
;
A
#
# COMPACT_ATOMS: atom_id res chain seq x y z
N MET A 1 24.60 11.31 1.59
CA MET A 1 23.84 11.98 0.51
C MET A 1 22.40 11.50 0.58
N ARG A 2 21.44 12.35 0.96
CA ARG A 2 20.01 12.03 0.84
C ARG A 2 19.56 12.54 -0.52
N ASP A 3 19.41 11.63 -1.48
CA ASP A 3 18.66 11.94 -2.69
C ASP A 3 17.17 11.83 -2.35
N LEU A 4 16.63 12.92 -1.76
CA LEU A 4 15.19 13.15 -1.67
C LEU A 4 14.75 13.53 -3.09
N SER A 5 14.58 12.53 -3.95
CA SER A 5 13.87 12.68 -5.20
C SER A 5 12.44 13.12 -4.87
N ALA A 6 12.26 14.43 -4.77
CA ALA A 6 10.95 15.04 -4.66
C ALA A 6 10.19 14.63 -5.91
N HIS A 7 9.40 13.56 -5.80
CA HIS A 7 8.57 13.07 -6.88
C HIS A 7 7.75 14.25 -7.39
N LYS A 8 8.05 14.70 -8.60
CA LYS A 8 7.43 15.88 -9.21
C LYS A 8 5.93 15.63 -9.28
N LYS A 9 5.16 16.26 -8.39
CA LYS A 9 3.70 16.11 -8.36
C LYS A 9 3.12 16.69 -9.65
N VAL A 10 2.33 15.88 -10.36
CA VAL A 10 1.61 16.30 -11.57
C VAL A 10 0.15 16.53 -11.21
N LYS A 11 -0.46 17.56 -11.79
CA LYS A 11 -1.88 17.87 -11.60
C LYS A 11 -2.73 17.04 -12.55
N MET A 12 -3.76 16.39 -12.01
CA MET A 12 -4.80 15.70 -12.76
C MET A 12 -6.13 16.45 -12.58
N THR A 13 -6.91 16.58 -13.65
CA THR A 13 -8.26 17.13 -13.63
C THR A 13 -9.24 15.99 -13.89
N ILE A 14 -10.31 15.91 -13.11
CA ILE A 14 -11.38 14.92 -13.28
C ILE A 14 -12.67 15.69 -13.56
N GLU A 15 -13.30 15.39 -14.68
CA GLU A 15 -14.65 15.85 -14.99
C GLU A 15 -15.65 14.97 -14.24
N CYS A 16 -16.62 15.61 -13.58
CA CYS A 16 -17.68 14.94 -12.84
C CYS A 16 -18.92 15.83 -12.78
N THR A 17 -20.07 15.21 -12.58
CA THR A 17 -21.32 15.88 -12.31
C THR A 17 -21.30 16.53 -10.92
N PRO A 18 -22.19 17.51 -10.65
CA PRO A 18 -22.32 18.11 -9.32
C PRO A 18 -22.59 17.09 -8.20
N ASP A 19 -23.41 16.07 -8.49
CA ASP A 19 -23.78 15.03 -7.53
C ASP A 19 -22.62 14.09 -7.22
N GLU A 20 -21.87 13.66 -8.24
CA GLU A 20 -20.64 12.88 -8.06
C GLU A 20 -19.63 13.66 -7.21
N ARG A 21 -19.43 14.96 -7.49
CA ARG A 21 -18.54 15.81 -6.69
C ARG A 21 -18.98 15.90 -5.23
N ALA A 22 -20.28 16.04 -4.97
CA ALA A 22 -20.82 16.09 -3.62
C ALA A 22 -20.59 14.76 -2.88
N TYR A 23 -20.83 13.63 -3.56
CA TYR A 23 -20.63 12.31 -2.99
C TYR A 23 -19.15 12.03 -2.67
N ILE A 24 -18.23 12.37 -3.60
CA ILE A 24 -16.78 12.23 -3.37
C ILE A 24 -16.33 13.07 -2.16
N LYS A 25 -16.84 14.31 -2.01
CA LYS A 25 -16.54 15.16 -0.84
C LYS A 25 -17.03 14.52 0.46
N MET A 26 -18.22 13.96 0.46
CA MET A 26 -18.78 13.28 1.64
C MET A 26 -17.94 12.07 2.05
N LEU A 27 -17.51 11.25 1.07
CA LEU A 27 -16.62 10.12 1.32
C LEU A 27 -15.26 10.56 1.87
N ALA A 28 -14.68 11.63 1.32
CA ALA A 28 -13.40 12.16 1.77
C ALA A 28 -13.49 12.64 3.23
N ALA A 29 -14.56 13.37 3.57
CA ALA A 29 -14.81 13.82 4.93
C ALA A 29 -14.99 12.64 5.91
N LYS A 30 -15.77 11.62 5.53
CA LYS A 30 -15.97 10.41 6.34
C LYS A 30 -14.66 9.65 6.60
N ALA A 31 -13.74 9.65 5.64
CA ALA A 31 -12.44 8.99 5.73
C ALA A 31 -11.34 9.88 6.36
N HIS A 32 -11.63 11.13 6.72
CA HIS A 32 -10.64 12.13 7.15
C HIS A 32 -9.50 12.34 6.13
N LEU A 33 -9.81 12.23 4.83
CA LEU A 33 -8.87 12.43 3.73
C LEU A 33 -9.23 13.68 2.94
N ASN A 34 -8.25 14.26 2.24
CA ASN A 34 -8.56 15.21 1.17
C ASN A 34 -9.00 14.45 -0.10
N LEU A 35 -9.54 15.16 -1.09
CA LEU A 35 -10.07 14.56 -2.32
C LEU A 35 -9.00 13.78 -3.10
N SER A 36 -7.78 14.35 -3.21
CA SER A 36 -6.68 13.71 -3.95
C SER A 36 -6.25 12.42 -3.26
N ASP A 37 -6.11 12.44 -1.94
CA ASP A 37 -5.72 11.26 -1.15
C ASP A 37 -6.79 10.17 -1.20
N LEU A 38 -8.08 10.55 -1.12
CA LEU A 38 -9.18 9.59 -1.28
C LEU A 38 -9.09 8.90 -2.65
N ILE A 39 -9.00 9.68 -3.73
CA ILE A 39 -8.97 9.13 -5.11
C ILE A 39 -7.74 8.25 -5.31
N LEU A 40 -6.57 8.71 -4.88
CA LEU A 40 -5.34 7.92 -4.98
C LEU A 40 -5.40 6.66 -4.11
N SER A 41 -6.09 6.66 -2.97
CA SER A 41 -6.23 5.45 -2.15
C SER A 41 -6.99 4.33 -2.87
N TYR A 42 -8.00 4.66 -3.67
CA TYR A 42 -8.70 3.70 -4.51
C TYR A 42 -7.81 3.20 -5.65
N LEU A 43 -7.17 4.13 -6.38
CA LEU A 43 -6.38 3.80 -7.58
C LEU A 43 -5.04 3.13 -7.27
N SER A 44 -4.45 3.40 -6.10
CA SER A 44 -3.13 2.87 -5.72
C SER A 44 -3.07 1.35 -5.62
N LYS A 45 -4.22 0.67 -5.50
CA LYS A 45 -4.31 -0.79 -5.52
C LYS A 45 -3.95 -1.36 -6.89
N ASP A 46 -4.26 -0.61 -7.95
CA ASP A 46 -4.06 -1.00 -9.34
C ASP A 46 -2.77 -0.43 -9.94
N PHE A 47 -2.12 0.49 -9.23
CA PHE A 47 -0.84 1.02 -9.68
C PHE A 47 0.24 -0.07 -9.66
N PRO A 48 1.11 -0.10 -10.68
CA PRO A 48 2.25 -1.02 -10.68
C PRO A 48 3.11 -0.74 -9.44
N LYS A 49 3.10 -1.68 -8.50
CA LYS A 49 3.94 -1.60 -7.32
C LYS A 49 5.38 -1.89 -7.74
N LYS A 50 6.22 -0.86 -7.66
CA LYS A 50 7.66 -1.06 -7.81
C LYS A 50 8.21 -1.53 -6.45
N PHE A 51 8.39 -2.83 -6.32
CA PHE A 51 9.11 -3.39 -5.18
C PHE A 51 10.52 -2.79 -5.12
N ASN A 52 10.98 -2.48 -3.90
CA ASN A 52 12.37 -2.06 -3.70
C ASN A 52 13.30 -3.27 -3.92
N LYS A 53 14.62 -3.03 -3.95
CA LYS A 53 15.60 -4.11 -4.19
C LYS A 53 15.50 -5.23 -3.15
N GLU A 54 15.21 -4.89 -1.90
CA GLU A 54 15.11 -5.85 -0.79
C GLU A 54 13.89 -6.76 -0.95
N THR A 55 12.72 -6.19 -1.28
CA THR A 55 11.51 -6.98 -1.54
C THR A 55 11.66 -7.87 -2.76
N LEU A 56 12.31 -7.39 -3.83
CA LEU A 56 12.60 -8.23 -5.00
C LEU A 56 13.55 -9.39 -4.65
N ALA A 57 14.54 -9.15 -3.79
CA ALA A 57 15.44 -10.19 -3.32
C ALA A 57 14.71 -11.24 -2.48
N ALA A 58 13.85 -10.81 -1.55
CA ALA A 58 13.04 -11.72 -0.74
C ALA A 58 12.07 -12.57 -1.58
N ILE A 59 11.45 -11.99 -2.62
CA ILE A 59 10.60 -12.75 -3.57
C ILE A 59 11.44 -13.81 -4.30
N LYS A 60 12.65 -13.44 -4.75
CA LYS A 60 13.54 -14.39 -5.43
C LYS A 60 13.98 -15.54 -4.52
N GLU A 61 14.31 -15.24 -3.26
CA GLU A 61 14.64 -16.28 -2.27
C GLU A 61 13.47 -17.25 -2.08
N LEU A 62 12.24 -16.75 -2.01
CA LEU A 62 11.03 -17.57 -1.93
C LEU A 62 10.88 -18.50 -3.15
N ASP A 63 11.06 -17.97 -4.35
CA ASP A 63 10.96 -18.74 -5.61
C ASP A 63 12.04 -19.84 -5.70
N GLU A 64 13.22 -19.60 -5.11
CA GLU A 64 14.31 -20.57 -5.01
C GLU A 64 14.09 -21.61 -3.89
N GLY A 65 12.97 -21.53 -3.17
CA GLY A 65 12.59 -22.46 -2.12
C GLY A 65 13.18 -22.14 -0.75
N HIS A 66 13.75 -20.95 -0.59
CA HIS A 66 14.21 -20.40 0.68
C HIS A 66 13.07 -19.68 1.41
N GLY A 67 13.32 -19.30 2.67
CA GLY A 67 12.32 -18.71 3.57
C GLY A 67 11.90 -19.64 4.71
N THR A 68 11.17 -19.07 5.66
CA THR A 68 10.73 -19.79 6.85
C THR A 68 9.58 -20.73 6.49
N ARG A 69 9.78 -22.03 6.69
CA ARG A 69 8.70 -23.00 6.59
C ARG A 69 8.00 -23.10 7.93
N CYS A 70 6.72 -22.79 7.95
CA CYS A 70 5.88 -22.97 9.12
C CYS A 70 4.84 -24.04 8.83
N ILE A 71 4.60 -24.91 9.80
CA ILE A 71 3.59 -25.98 9.69
C ILE A 71 2.19 -25.50 10.07
N SER A 72 2.09 -24.38 10.79
CA SER A 72 0.85 -23.72 11.18
C SER A 72 1.07 -22.22 11.40
N ILE A 73 -0.01 -21.48 11.63
CA ILE A 73 0.07 -20.06 11.97
C ILE A 73 0.63 -19.83 13.38
N ASP A 74 0.38 -20.75 14.31
CA ASP A 74 0.92 -20.68 15.68
C ASP A 74 2.44 -20.86 15.66
N ASP A 75 2.93 -21.82 14.87
CA ASP A 75 4.35 -22.05 14.62
C ASP A 75 5.02 -20.84 13.96
N PHE A 76 4.32 -20.13 13.07
CA PHE A 76 4.81 -18.88 12.52
C PHE A 76 5.00 -17.80 13.60
N TRP A 77 4.03 -17.60 14.49
CA TRP A 77 4.15 -16.61 15.56
C TRP A 77 5.27 -16.94 16.54
N GLU A 78 5.39 -18.21 16.92
CA GLU A 78 6.46 -18.72 17.79
C GLU A 78 7.85 -18.50 17.15
N GLN A 79 8.03 -18.88 15.88
CA GLN A 79 9.30 -18.68 15.16
C GLN A 79 9.66 -17.21 14.97
N MET A 80 8.66 -16.32 14.87
CA MET A 80 8.87 -14.87 14.78
C MET A 80 9.06 -14.21 16.15
N GLY A 81 8.89 -14.94 17.26
CA GLY A 81 8.99 -14.42 18.62
C GLY A 81 7.89 -13.40 18.95
N ILE A 82 6.74 -13.50 18.29
CA ILE A 82 5.60 -12.59 18.46
C ILE A 82 4.52 -13.31 19.28
N ASN A 83 4.01 -12.67 20.33
CA ASN A 83 2.78 -13.10 20.99
C ASN A 83 1.60 -12.40 20.30
N PRO A 84 0.72 -13.13 19.57
CA PRO A 84 -0.39 -12.52 18.85
C PRO A 84 -1.47 -11.95 19.78
N ASP A 85 -1.49 -12.32 21.06
CA ASP A 85 -2.48 -11.90 22.06
C ASP A 85 -1.95 -10.85 23.06
N ALA A 86 -0.78 -10.26 22.79
CA ALA A 86 -0.15 -9.24 23.66
C ALA A 86 -0.75 -7.84 23.51
#